data_AF-A0A353E4R2-F1
#
_entry.id   AF-A0A353E4R2-F1
#
_cell.length_a   1.000
_cell.length_b   1.000
_cell.length_c   1.000
_cell.angle_alpha   90.00
_cell.angle_beta   90.00
_cell.angle_gamma   90.00
#
_symmetry.space_group_name_H-M   'P 1'
#
loop_
_entity.id
_entity.type
_entity.pdbx_description
1 polymer ?
#
loop_
_entity_poly.entity_id
_entity_poly.type
_entity_poly.pdbx_seq_one_letter_code
_entity_poly.pdbx_strand_id
1 'polypeptide(L)' 'GFRFYDLRRWKAPLNETATGMSINSATNTYTPIEVETRNYKDYMYYGPIPYSEVLKFSELQQNKGW' A
#
# COMPACT_ATOMS: atom_id res chain seq x y z
N GLY A 1 9.58 10.33 -1.60
CA GLY A 1 8.95 9.01 -1.40
C GLY A 1 9.31 8.07 -2.52
N PHE A 2 10.39 7.31 -2.40
CA PHE A 2 10.89 6.42 -3.46
C PHE A 2 10.38 4.97 -3.29
N ARG A 3 10.36 4.48 -2.05
CA ARG A 3 9.91 3.12 -1.69
C ARG A 3 8.52 2.76 -2.25
N PHE A 4 7.60 3.72 -2.28
CA PHE A 4 6.26 3.54 -2.83
C PHE A 4 6.29 3.11 -4.31
N TYR A 5 7.13 3.78 -5.12
CA TYR A 5 7.27 3.50 -6.55
C TYR A 5 8.18 2.30 -6.81
N ASP A 6 9.23 2.13 -6.00
CA ASP A 6 10.17 1.01 -6.10
C ASP A 6 9.48 -0.34 -5.96
N LEU A 7 8.69 -0.51 -4.91
CA LEU A 7 7.94 -1.75 -4.70
C LEU A 7 7.00 -2.06 -5.87
N ARG A 8 6.38 -1.03 -6.45
CA ARG A 8 5.44 -1.18 -7.58
C ARG A 8 6.15 -1.53 -8.88
N ARG A 9 7.22 -0.82 -9.22
CA ARG A 9 7.98 -1.07 -10.46
C ARG A 9 8.69 -2.42 -10.43
N TRP A 10 9.10 -2.90 -9.25
CA TRP A 10 9.69 -4.22 -9.07
C TRP A 10 8.65 -5.35 -8.96
N LYS A 11 7.35 -5.03 -8.86
CA LYS A 11 6.28 -5.99 -8.55
C LYS A 11 6.60 -6.84 -7.31
N ALA A 12 7.20 -6.20 -6.30
CA ALA A 12 7.51 -6.84 -5.04
C ALA A 12 6.23 -7.11 -4.23
N PRO A 13 6.25 -8.05 -3.27
CA PRO A 13 5.13 -8.29 -2.37
C PRO A 13 4.71 -7.00 -1.64
N LEU A 14 3.44 -6.60 -1.77
CA LEU A 14 2.92 -5.39 -1.14
C LEU A 14 2.19 -5.67 0.18
N ASN A 15 1.84 -6.94 0.45
CA ASN A 15 0.97 -7.36 1.55
C ASN A 15 1.74 -7.86 2.78
N GLU A 16 3.05 -7.64 2.85
CA GLU A 16 3.80 -7.96 4.06
C GLU A 16 3.29 -7.11 5.22
N THR A 17 2.92 -7.72 6.34
CA THR A 17 2.46 -7.02 7.55
C THR A 17 3.57 -6.11 8.06
N ALA A 18 3.20 -4.88 8.44
CA ALA A 18 4.13 -3.98 9.11
C ALA A 18 4.32 -4.48 10.55
N THR A 19 5.56 -4.82 10.91
CA THR A 19 5.91 -5.20 12.29
C THR A 19 6.60 -4.06 13.02
N GLY A 20 6.38 -3.99 14.32
CA GLY A 20 7.03 -3.05 15.23
C GLY A 20 7.55 -3.76 16.47
N MET A 21 8.12 -2.99 17.38
CA MET A 21 8.58 -3.47 18.68
C MET A 21 7.90 -2.64 19.76
N SER A 22 7.18 -3.29 20.67
CA SER A 22 6.71 -2.66 21.90
C SER A 22 7.81 -2.75 22.94
N ILE A 23 8.22 -1.59 23.46
CA ILE A 23 9.33 -1.47 24.40
C ILE A 23 8.77 -0.97 25.73
N ASN A 24 8.96 -1.76 26.79
CA ASN A 24 8.66 -1.34 28.15
C ASN A 24 9.94 -1.22 28.97
N SER A 25 10.36 0.02 29.20
CA SER A 25 11.60 0.33 29.92
C SER A 25 11.52 0.06 31.43
N ALA A 26 10.32 0.01 32.02
CA ALA A 26 10.16 -0.28 33.45
C ALA A 26 10.39 -1.77 33.76
N THR A 27 9.99 -2.65 32.84
CA THR A 27 10.18 -4.11 32.94
C THR A 27 11.34 -4.63 32.10
N ASN A 28 12.03 -3.76 31.35
CA ASN A 28 13.06 -4.11 30.36
C ASN A 28 12.60 -5.18 29.35
N THR A 29 11.33 -5.15 28.94
CA THR A 29 10.76 -6.13 28.01
C THR A 29 10.59 -5.56 26.61
N TYR A 30 10.88 -6.41 25.61
CA TYR A 30 10.79 -6.10 24.18
C TYR A 30 9.92 -7.16 23.51
N THR A 31 8.75 -6.78 23.03
CA THR A 31 7.80 -7.71 22.39
C THR A 31 7.50 -7.26 20.96
N PRO A 32 7.76 -8.11 19.93
CA PRO A 32 7.33 -7.84 18.58
C PRO A 32 5.81 -7.67 18.51
N ILE A 33 5.34 -6.71 17.72
CA ILE A 33 3.92 -6.48 17.49
C ILE A 33 3.64 -6.35 16.00
N GLU A 34 2.44 -6.76 15.59
CA GLU A 34 1.89 -6.40 14.29
C GLU A 34 1.29 -5.00 14.37
N VAL A 35 1.84 -4.08 13.60
CA VAL A 35 1.42 -2.66 13.59
C VAL A 35 0.25 -2.46 12.65
N GLU A 36 0.31 -3.07 11.47
CA GLU A 36 -0.71 -2.88 10.42
C GLU A 36 -0.68 -4.03 9.42
N THR A 37 -1.85 -4.63 9.17
CA THR A 37 -2.04 -5.59 8.08
C THR A 37 -2.26 -4.85 6.76
N ARG A 38 -1.46 -5.18 5.74
CA ARG A 38 -1.57 -4.58 4.40
C ARG A 38 -2.45 -5.43 3.49
N ASN A 39 -3.40 -4.81 2.80
CA ASN A 39 -4.36 -5.48 1.91
C ASN A 39 -4.44 -4.84 0.52
N TYR A 40 -3.33 -4.90 -0.22
CA TYR A 40 -3.24 -4.53 -1.62
C TYR A 40 -3.70 -5.67 -2.52
N LYS A 41 -4.60 -5.34 -3.45
CA LYS A 41 -5.05 -6.24 -4.51
C LYS A 41 -4.17 -6.10 -5.75
N ASP A 42 -4.22 -7.08 -6.65
CA ASP A 42 -3.37 -7.15 -7.84
C ASP A 42 -3.45 -5.95 -8.79
N TYR A 43 -4.55 -5.18 -8.76
CA TYR A 43 -4.72 -3.99 -9.61
C TYR A 43 -4.18 -2.69 -8.98
N MET A 44 -3.80 -2.71 -7.69
CA MET A 44 -3.42 -1.51 -6.93
C MET A 44 -1.97 -1.04 -7.17
N TYR A 45 -1.30 -1.57 -8.20
CA TYR A 45 -0.03 -1.03 -8.70
C TYR A 45 -0.22 0.35 -9.34
N TYR A 46 -1.36 0.57 -9.99
CA TYR A 46 -1.77 1.86 -10.54
C TYR A 46 -2.91 2.40 -9.67
N GLY A 47 -2.90 3.69 -9.36
CA GLY A 47 -4.00 4.32 -8.63
C GLY A 47 -5.24 4.53 -9.53
N PRO A 48 -6.43 4.75 -8.96
CA PRO A 48 -7.60 5.10 -9.75
C PRO A 48 -7.40 6.47 -10.41
N ILE A 49 -7.82 6.60 -11.65
CA ILE A 49 -8.04 7.90 -12.29
C ILE A 49 -9.25 8.55 -11.59
N PRO A 50 -9.21 9.84 -11.23
CA PRO A 50 -10.34 10.49 -10.60
C PRO A 50 -11.61 10.36 -11.46
N TYR A 51 -12.72 9.93 -10.85
CA TYR A 51 -13.95 9.61 -11.56
C TYR A 51 -14.49 10.80 -12.37
N SER A 52 -14.36 12.02 -11.84
CA SER A 52 -14.76 13.24 -12.55
C SER A 52 -13.99 13.48 -13.84
N GLU A 53 -12.76 12.98 -13.98
CA GLU A 53 -11.98 13.12 -15.22
C GLU A 53 -12.42 12.13 -16.29
N VAL A 54 -12.75 10.90 -15.90
CA VAL A 54 -13.30 9.87 -16.80
C VAL A 54 -14.64 10.30 -17.39
N LEU A 55 -15.46 11.04 -16.64
CA LEU A 55 -16.73 11.59 -17.14
C LEU A 55 -16.58 12.73 -18.14
N LYS A 56 -15.47 13.48 -18.08
CA LYS A 56 -15.24 14.65 -18.96
C LYS A 56 -14.79 14.24 -20.36
N PHE A 57 -14.16 13.09 -20.51
CA PHE A 57 -13.56 12.68 -21.78
C PHE A 57 -13.80 11.19 -22.06
N SER A 58 -14.57 10.89 -23.10
CA SER A 58 -14.99 9.52 -23.44
C SER A 58 -13.85 8.57 -23.80
N GLU A 59 -12.73 9.11 -24.30
CA GLU A 59 -11.55 8.30 -24.66
C GLU A 59 -10.66 8.00 -23.44
N LEU A 60 -10.86 8.66 -22.29
CA LEU A 60 -10.11 8.37 -21.07
C LEU A 60 -10.75 7.18 -20.35
N GLN A 61 -10.10 6.02 -20.42
CA GLN A 61 -10.57 4.81 -19.75
C GLN A 61 -9.87 4.63 -18.39
N GLN A 62 -10.61 4.08 -17.42
CA GLN A 62 -10.10 3.79 -16.08
C GLN A 62 -9.02 2.70 -16.11
N ASN A 63 -8.11 2.74 -15.13
CA ASN A 63 -7.15 1.67 -14.90
C ASN A 63 -7.87 0.36 -14.55
N LYS A 64 -7.41 -0.76 -15.12
CA LYS A 64 -8.02 -2.09 -14.95
C LYS A 64 -8.21 -2.43 -13.47
N GLY A 65 -9.45 -2.66 -13.04
CA GLY A 65 -9.81 -3.10 -11.68
C GLY A 65 -10.25 -1.99 -10.72
N TRP A 66 -10.20 -0.73 -11.15
CA TRP A 66 -10.77 0.42 -10.44
C TRP A 66 -12.15 0.81 -10.95
#